data_AF-A0A8T5H8L2-F1
#
_entry.id   AF-A0A8T5H8L2-F1
#
_cell.length_a   1.000
_cell.length_b   1.000
_cell.length_c   1.000
_cell.angle_alpha   90.00
_cell.angle_beta   90.00
_cell.angle_gamma   90.00
#
_symmetry.space_group_name_H-M   'P 1'
#
loop_
_entity.id
_entity.type
_entity.pdbx_description
1 polymer ?
#
loop_
_entity_poly.entity_id
_entity_poly.type
_entity_poly.pdbx_seq_one_letter_code
_entity_poly.pdbx_strand_id
1 'polypeptide(L)'
;MPRRKSKLKTVQIKKITARHIVKITKSKTEIFKKEIVQYLDNNGFLSWSSKEKKYLILGTNSPKKGLVQCPECKVGELMVIRSRTTRKRFMGCSNFYDGCKASSPLLQKARMRATKKPCEVCKWPIIIFRYSR
;
A
#
# COMPACT_ATOMS: atom_id res chain seq x y z
N MET A 1 -36.99 38.28 -62.97
CA MET A 1 -37.11 37.27 -61.88
C MET A 1 -36.06 37.52 -60.80
N PRO A 2 -36.41 37.84 -59.55
CA PRO A 2 -35.39 37.97 -58.50
C PRO A 2 -35.12 36.60 -57.85
N ARG A 3 -33.86 36.16 -57.84
CA ARG A 3 -33.41 34.94 -57.16
C ARG A 3 -33.53 35.13 -55.64
N ARG A 4 -34.39 34.35 -54.98
CA ARG A 4 -34.47 34.25 -53.51
C ARG A 4 -33.12 33.74 -52.98
N LYS A 5 -32.35 34.61 -52.31
CA LYS A 5 -31.17 34.18 -51.54
C LYS A 5 -31.66 33.48 -50.28
N SER A 6 -31.50 32.15 -50.21
CA SER A 6 -31.73 31.39 -48.98
C SER A 6 -30.65 31.76 -47.97
N LYS A 7 -31.05 32.24 -46.78
CA LYS A 7 -30.12 32.48 -45.68
C LYS A 7 -29.67 31.13 -45.13
N LEU A 8 -28.44 30.74 -45.44
CA LEU A 8 -27.77 29.62 -44.78
C LEU A 8 -27.59 29.98 -43.30
N LYS A 9 -28.26 29.26 -42.40
CA LYS A 9 -28.02 29.34 -40.95
C LYS A 9 -26.93 28.34 -40.60
N THR A 10 -25.76 28.82 -40.25
CA THR A 10 -24.70 28.00 -39.65
C THR A 10 -25.07 27.68 -38.21
N VAL A 11 -25.41 26.42 -37.93
CA VAL A 11 -25.62 25.92 -36.56
C VAL A 11 -24.25 25.58 -35.98
N GLN A 12 -23.75 26.40 -35.06
CA GLN A 12 -22.54 26.09 -34.30
C GLN A 12 -22.86 25.07 -33.21
N ILE A 13 -22.69 23.79 -33.51
CA ILE A 13 -22.79 22.72 -32.49
C ILE A 13 -21.54 22.83 -31.61
N LYS A 14 -21.66 23.45 -30.43
CA LYS A 14 -20.60 23.43 -29.41
C LYS A 14 -20.42 21.98 -28.96
N LYS A 15 -19.33 21.33 -29.40
CA LYS A 15 -18.90 20.05 -28.81
C LYS A 15 -18.65 20.27 -27.32
N ILE A 16 -19.54 19.75 -26.48
CA ILE A 16 -19.37 19.73 -25.02
C ILE A 16 -18.19 18.79 -24.77
N THR A 17 -17.00 19.36 -24.56
CA THR A 17 -15.87 18.57 -24.06
C THR A 17 -16.17 18.24 -22.61
N ALA A 18 -16.53 16.98 -22.35
CA ALA A 18 -16.71 16.47 -21.00
C ALA A 18 -15.33 16.46 -20.32
N ARG A 19 -14.94 17.59 -19.73
CA ARG A 19 -13.74 17.66 -18.89
C ARG A 19 -14.05 16.89 -17.62
N HIS A 20 -13.17 15.97 -17.25
CA HIS A 20 -13.28 15.30 -15.96
C HIS A 20 -13.07 16.31 -14.84
N ILE A 21 -14.17 16.73 -14.20
CA ILE A 21 -14.14 17.61 -13.03
C ILE A 21 -14.04 16.72 -11.80
N VAL A 22 -12.90 16.79 -11.12
CA VAL A 22 -12.75 16.14 -9.81
C VAL A 22 -13.22 17.10 -8.74
N LYS A 23 -14.25 16.71 -7.98
CA LYS A 23 -14.69 17.47 -6.80
C LYS A 23 -13.58 17.45 -5.73
N ILE A 24 -13.12 18.63 -5.33
CA ILE A 24 -12.06 18.81 -4.33
C ILE A 24 -12.72 18.79 -2.95
N THR A 25 -12.54 17.69 -2.21
CA THR A 25 -12.95 17.59 -0.80
C THR A 25 -11.72 17.61 0.10
N LYS A 26 -11.86 18.08 1.35
CA LYS A 26 -10.76 18.06 2.34
C LYS A 26 -10.13 16.67 2.47
N SER A 27 -10.95 15.63 2.57
CA SER A 27 -10.49 14.24 2.63
C SER A 27 -9.66 13.82 1.42
N LYS A 28 -10.08 14.21 0.21
CA LYS A 28 -9.36 13.87 -1.02
C LYS A 28 -8.02 14.60 -1.10
N THR A 29 -7.96 15.85 -0.67
CA THR A 29 -6.69 16.59 -0.56
C THR A 29 -5.74 15.98 0.46
N GLU A 30 -6.23 15.48 1.59
CA GLU A 30 -5.40 14.80 2.60
C GLU A 30 -4.83 13.47 2.09
N ILE A 31 -5.63 12.68 1.38
CA ILE A 31 -5.16 11.44 0.75
C ILE A 31 -4.05 11.75 -0.25
N PHE A 32 -4.29 12.73 -1.13
CA PHE A 32 -3.32 13.12 -2.16
C PHE A 32 -2.02 13.65 -1.54
N LYS A 33 -2.10 14.44 -0.47
CA LYS A 33 -0.91 14.89 0.28
C LYS A 33 -0.12 13.72 0.87
N LYS A 34 -0.80 12.73 1.46
CA LYS A 34 -0.15 11.53 2.00
C LYS A 34 0.54 10.71 0.90
N GLU A 35 -0.09 10.58 -0.25
CA GLU A 35 0.50 9.92 -1.42
C GLU A 35 1.76 10.66 -1.88
N ILE A 36 1.70 11.99 -2.07
CA ILE A 36 2.86 12.79 -2.48
C ILE A 36 4.02 12.65 -1.49
N VAL A 37 3.75 12.75 -0.18
CA VAL A 37 4.80 12.57 0.86
C VAL A 37 5.45 11.19 0.73
N GLN A 38 4.64 10.13 0.57
CA GLN A 38 5.14 8.77 0.42
C GLN A 38 6.02 8.60 -0.83
N TYR A 39 5.75 9.33 -1.93
CA TYR A 39 6.59 9.31 -3.13
C TYR A 39 7.92 10.05 -2.95
N LEU A 40 7.94 11.09 -2.11
CA LEU A 40 9.13 11.91 -1.86
C LEU A 40 9.97 11.42 -0.67
N ASP A 41 9.58 10.33 -0.02
CA ASP A 41 10.34 9.72 1.07
C ASP A 41 11.65 9.12 0.53
N ASN A 42 12.80 9.68 0.94
CA ASN A 42 14.13 9.14 0.60
C ASN A 42 14.36 7.70 1.08
N ASN A 43 13.63 7.28 2.13
CA ASN A 43 13.67 5.92 2.67
C ASN A 43 12.59 5.01 2.05
N GLY A 44 11.84 5.50 1.06
CA GLY A 44 10.85 4.71 0.35
C GLY A 44 11.52 3.62 -0.49
N PHE A 45 10.97 2.41 -0.45
CA PHE A 45 11.45 1.29 -1.24
C PHE A 45 10.33 0.68 -2.09
N LEU A 46 10.70 0.13 -3.25
CA LEU A 46 9.77 -0.61 -4.08
C LEU A 46 9.56 -2.00 -3.47
N SER A 47 8.30 -2.40 -3.30
CA SER A 47 7.95 -3.74 -2.84
C SER A 47 6.97 -4.45 -3.74
N TRP A 48 7.11 -5.76 -3.93
CA TRP A 48 6.14 -6.53 -4.70
C TRP A 48 4.89 -6.92 -3.89
N SER A 49 3.72 -6.47 -4.34
CA SER A 49 2.43 -6.94 -3.82
C SER A 49 1.96 -8.19 -4.56
N SER A 50 2.13 -9.36 -3.93
CA SER A 50 1.58 -10.62 -4.44
C SER A 50 0.03 -10.60 -4.52
N LYS A 51 -0.65 -9.70 -3.79
CA LYS A 51 -2.11 -9.54 -3.86
C LYS A 51 -2.57 -8.86 -5.13
N GLU A 52 -1.90 -7.77 -5.48
CA GLU A 52 -2.29 -6.90 -6.58
C GLU A 52 -1.49 -7.15 -7.85
N LYS A 53 -0.46 -8.02 -7.76
CA LYS A 53 0.51 -8.31 -8.82
C LYS A 53 1.17 -7.04 -9.38
N LYS A 54 1.52 -6.12 -8.47
CA LYS A 54 2.10 -4.81 -8.79
C LYS A 54 3.17 -4.45 -7.77
N TYR A 55 4.15 -3.67 -8.21
CA TYR A 55 5.06 -3.00 -7.28
C TYR A 55 4.34 -1.85 -6.59
N LEU A 56 4.55 -1.74 -5.28
CA LEU A 56 4.07 -0.69 -4.42
C LEU A 56 5.28 0.04 -3.85
N ILE A 57 5.29 1.37 -3.96
CA ILE A 57 6.26 2.18 -3.22
C ILE A 57 5.82 2.17 -1.77
N LEU A 58 6.57 1.52 -0.89
CA LEU A 58 6.36 1.60 0.55
C LEU A 58 7.30 2.68 1.08
N GLY A 59 6.73 3.80 1.56
CA GLY A 59 7.46 4.86 2.24
C GLY A 59 7.70 4.54 3.73
N THR A 60 8.11 5.56 4.48
CA THR A 60 8.18 5.52 5.95
C THR A 60 6.81 5.49 6.63
N ASN A 61 5.72 5.52 5.86
CA ASN A 61 4.41 5.17 6.35
C ASN A 61 4.43 3.71 6.82
N SER A 62 4.65 3.54 8.12
CA SER A 62 4.61 2.26 8.82
C SER A 62 3.43 1.46 8.30
N PRO A 63 3.60 0.26 7.69
CA PRO A 63 2.48 -0.56 7.31
C PRO A 63 1.52 -0.64 8.49
N LYS A 64 0.20 -0.51 8.26
CA LYS A 64 -0.80 -0.50 9.37
C LYS A 64 -0.69 -1.71 10.30
N LYS A 65 -0.06 -2.79 9.84
CA LYS A 65 0.17 -4.05 10.56
C LYS A 65 1.65 -4.29 10.91
N GLY A 66 2.51 -3.30 10.73
CA GLY A 66 3.90 -3.33 11.15
C GLY A 66 4.02 -3.33 12.67
N LEU A 67 5.00 -4.09 13.16
CA LEU A 67 5.20 -4.30 14.59
C LEU A 67 6.44 -3.56 15.08
N VAL A 68 7.59 -3.88 14.48
CA VAL A 68 8.92 -3.40 14.86
C VAL A 68 9.75 -3.25 13.60
N GLN A 69 10.69 -2.32 13.56
CA GLN A 69 11.64 -2.20 12.45
C GLN A 69 12.45 -3.48 12.26
N CYS A 70 12.73 -3.83 11.00
CA CYS A 70 13.46 -5.03 10.66
C CYS A 70 14.95 -4.87 11.02
N PRO A 71 15.54 -5.79 11.81
CA PRO A 71 16.95 -5.69 12.20
C PRO A 71 17.93 -5.94 11.04
N GLU A 72 17.52 -6.69 10.00
CA GLU A 72 18.36 -6.99 8.84
C GLU A 72 18.41 -5.83 7.85
N CYS A 73 17.26 -5.37 7.36
CA CYS A 73 17.22 -4.36 6.31
C CYS A 73 17.11 -2.93 6.83
N LYS A 74 16.69 -2.70 8.09
CA LYS A 74 16.46 -1.38 8.74
C LYS A 74 15.49 -0.41 8.05
N VAL A 75 15.11 -0.69 6.81
CA VAL A 75 14.17 0.10 6.00
C VAL A 75 12.73 -0.38 6.22
N GLY A 76 12.52 -1.70 6.22
CA GLY A 76 11.20 -2.31 6.38
C GLY A 76 10.82 -2.58 7.84
N GLU A 77 9.57 -2.98 8.04
CA GLU A 77 9.03 -3.39 9.35
C GLU A 77 8.68 -4.88 9.34
N LEU A 78 8.92 -5.55 10.46
CA LEU A 78 8.47 -6.92 10.70
C LEU A 78 6.96 -6.94 10.91
N MET A 79 6.30 -7.85 10.19
CA MET A 79 4.86 -8.05 10.25
C MET A 79 4.49 -9.52 10.06
N VAL A 80 3.28 -9.87 10.49
CA VAL A 80 2.74 -11.22 10.25
C VAL A 80 2.19 -11.29 8.83
N ILE A 81 2.83 -12.11 8.00
CA ILE A 81 2.47 -12.33 6.61
C ILE A 81 1.80 -13.70 6.50
N ARG A 82 0.81 -13.80 5.61
CA ARG A 82 0.21 -15.07 5.20
C ARG A 82 0.60 -15.35 3.76
N SER A 83 1.34 -16.43 3.54
CA SER A 83 1.73 -16.85 2.18
C SER A 83 0.48 -17.16 1.36
N ARG A 84 0.43 -16.70 0.10
CA ARG A 84 -0.66 -17.06 -0.81
C ARG A 84 -0.55 -18.50 -1.27
N THR A 85 0.66 -18.96 -1.54
CA THR A 85 0.96 -20.31 -2.06
C THR A 85 0.68 -21.37 -1.00
N THR A 86 1.27 -21.25 0.18
CA THR A 86 1.15 -22.29 1.22
C THR A 86 -0.01 -22.04 2.19
N ARG A 87 -0.63 -20.86 2.15
CA ARG A 87 -1.66 -20.39 3.10
C ARG A 87 -1.20 -20.36 4.57
N LYS A 88 0.09 -20.61 4.83
CA LYS A 88 0.72 -20.59 6.16
C LYS A 88 1.07 -19.15 6.57
N ARG A 89 1.03 -18.90 7.87
CA ARG A 89 1.44 -17.65 8.50
C ARG A 89 2.91 -17.72 8.88
N PHE A 90 3.63 -16.63 8.70
CA PHE A 90 5.01 -16.49 9.12
C PHE A 90 5.26 -15.03 9.49
N MET A 91 6.29 -14.78 10.30
CA MET A 91 6.77 -13.43 10.54
C MET A 91 7.72 -13.10 9.41
N GLY A 92 7.57 -11.95 8.77
CA GLY A 92 8.44 -11.52 7.70
C GLY A 92 8.55 -10.01 7.62
N CYS A 93 9.63 -9.52 7.02
CA CYS A 93 9.75 -8.11 6.69
C CYS A 93 8.73 -7.71 5.62
N SER A 94 8.25 -6.46 5.65
CA SER A 94 7.49 -5.86 4.55
C SER A 94 8.24 -5.94 3.20
N ASN A 95 9.57 -5.90 3.23
CA ASN A 95 10.45 -6.02 2.07
C ASN A 95 10.91 -7.46 1.75
N PHE A 96 10.18 -8.48 2.22
CA PHE A 96 10.59 -9.89 2.05
C PHE A 96 10.65 -10.32 0.57
N TYR A 97 9.76 -9.80 -0.28
CA TYR A 97 9.71 -10.20 -1.69
C TYR A 97 10.86 -9.63 -2.54
N ASP A 98 11.47 -8.53 -2.12
CA ASP A 98 12.50 -7.82 -2.88
C ASP A 98 13.92 -8.11 -2.35
N GLY A 99 14.06 -9.14 -1.49
CA GLY A 99 15.35 -9.73 -1.12
C GLY A 99 15.67 -9.74 0.38
N CYS A 100 14.82 -9.16 1.24
CA CYS A 100 15.03 -9.26 2.69
C CYS A 100 14.77 -10.69 3.17
N LYS A 101 15.74 -11.30 3.87
CA LYS A 101 15.68 -12.71 4.31
C LYS A 101 15.06 -12.88 5.69
N ALA A 102 14.87 -11.79 6.43
CA ALA A 102 14.23 -11.76 7.75
C ALA A 102 12.84 -12.39 7.70
N SER A 103 12.78 -13.68 8.02
CA SER A 103 11.56 -14.45 8.11
C SER A 103 11.68 -15.54 9.17
N SER A 104 10.60 -15.78 9.90
CA SER A 104 10.53 -16.86 10.88
C SER A 104 9.19 -17.57 10.77
N PRO A 105 9.17 -18.91 10.72
CA PRO A 105 7.92 -19.66 10.76
C PRO A 105 7.18 -19.37 12.07
N LEU A 106 5.85 -19.32 12.01
CA LEU A 106 4.98 -19.16 13.17
C LEU A 106 4.09 -20.39 13.35
N LEU A 107 3.56 -20.56 14.56
CA LEU A 107 2.55 -21.58 14.82
C LEU A 107 1.28 -21.29 14.01
N GLN A 108 0.85 -22.28 13.24
CA GLN A 108 -0.21 -22.11 12.24
C GLN A 108 -1.62 -22.13 12.84
N LYS A 109 -1.82 -22.98 13.86
CA LYS A 109 -3.13 -23.24 14.48
C LYS A 109 -3.34 -22.52 15.82
N ALA A 110 -2.30 -21.92 16.39
CA ALA A 110 -2.40 -21.22 17.66
C ALA A 110 -3.05 -19.83 17.50
N ARG A 111 -3.82 -19.40 18.50
CA ARG A 111 -4.22 -17.98 18.60
C ARG A 111 -3.00 -17.17 18.97
N MET A 112 -2.75 -16.08 18.26
CA MET A 112 -1.54 -15.27 18.42
C MET A 112 -1.90 -13.81 18.63
N ARG A 113 -1.17 -13.16 19.53
CA ARG A 113 -1.18 -11.71 19.72
C ARG A 113 0.24 -11.20 19.54
N ALA A 114 0.44 -10.37 18.52
CA ALA A 114 1.72 -9.73 18.28
C ALA A 114 1.78 -8.41 19.04
N THR A 115 2.88 -8.18 19.75
CA THR A 115 3.14 -6.90 20.43
C THR A 115 4.06 -6.04 19.58
N LYS A 116 3.97 -4.71 19.76
CA LYS A 116 4.89 -3.74 19.12
C LYS A 116 6.17 -3.53 19.93
N LYS A 117 6.45 -4.40 20.90
CA LYS A 117 7.66 -4.31 21.72
C LYS A 117 8.77 -5.14 21.08
N PRO A 118 9.92 -4.55 20.72
CA PRO A 118 11.09 -5.30 20.32
C PRO A 118 11.66 -6.09 21.49
N CYS A 119 12.19 -7.27 21.22
CA CYS A 119 13.05 -8.00 22.14
C CYS A 119 14.40 -7.30 22.27
N GLU A 120 14.95 -7.23 23.48
CA GLU A 120 16.22 -6.55 23.77
C GLU A 120 17.43 -7.25 23.12
N VAL A 121 17.36 -8.57 22.96
CA VAL A 121 18.47 -9.37 22.40
C VAL A 121 18.43 -9.40 20.88
N CYS A 122 17.33 -9.89 20.29
CA CYS A 122 17.26 -10.11 18.86
C CYS A 122 16.57 -8.98 18.08
N LYS A 123 15.92 -8.02 18.76
CA LYS A 123 15.12 -6.93 18.15
C LYS A 123 13.90 -7.39 17.36
N TRP A 124 13.52 -8.66 17.46
CA TRP A 124 12.28 -9.17 16.89
C TRP A 124 11.09 -8.81 17.80
N PRO A 125 9.88 -8.66 17.25
CA PRO A 125 8.69 -8.41 18.03
C PRO A 125 8.33 -9.60 18.92
N ILE A 126 7.88 -9.32 20.14
CA ILE A 126 7.40 -10.35 21.07
C ILE A 126 6.00 -10.82 20.64
N ILE A 127 5.82 -12.13 20.52
CA ILE A 127 4.55 -12.78 20.14
C ILE A 127 4.07 -13.66 21.29
N ILE A 128 2.82 -13.47 21.68
CA ILE A 128 2.16 -14.29 22.70
C ILE A 128 1.24 -15.28 22.01
N PHE A 129 1.48 -16.57 22.21
CA PHE A 129 0.61 -17.63 21.74
C PHE A 129 -0.35 -18.07 22.85
N ARG A 130 -1.59 -18.35 22.48
CA ARG A 130 -2.60 -19.00 23.31
C ARG A 130 -3.07 -20.24 22.58
N TYR A 131 -2.86 -21.40 23.20
CA TYR A 131 -3.48 -22.63 22.76
C TYR A 131 -4.91 -22.65 23.29
N SER A 132 -5.88 -22.91 22.43
CA SER A 132 -7.17 -23.42 22.90
C SER A 132 -6.92 -24.88 23.24
N ARG A 133 -7.31 -25.29 24.46
CA ARG A 133 -7.57 -26.70 24.72
C ARG A 133 -8.72 -27.16 23.83
#